data_AF-A0AA95SIW5-F1
#
_entry.id   AF-A0AA95SIW5-F1
#
_cell.length_a   1.000
_cell.length_b   1.000
_cell.length_c   1.000
_cell.angle_alpha   90.00
_cell.angle_beta   90.00
_cell.angle_gamma   90.00
#
_symmetry.space_group_name_H-M   'P 1'
#
loop_
_entity.id
_entity.type
_entity.pdbx_description
1 polymer ?
#
loop_
_entity_poly.entity_id
_entity_poly.type
_entity_poly.pdbx_seq_one_letter_code
_entity_poly.pdbx_strand_id
1 'polypeptide(L)'
;MYSQLADGCSNLTIHKDFDLLCRAKVLHKVPAVKIVGLPLGVAINSKKFKSPLVEIRLMQRLSNLPVYIEIWHENLLAIYRGKLSEQFVDQELLI
;
A
#
# COMPACT_ATOMS: atom_id res chain seq x y z
N MET A 1 -3.37 9.54 3.76
CA MET A 1 -3.18 11.01 3.88
C MET A 1 -1.74 11.20 4.34
N TYR A 2 -0.96 12.12 3.74
CA TYR A 2 0.49 12.18 3.99
C TYR A 2 0.85 12.36 5.48
N SER A 3 0.09 13.16 6.23
CA SER A 3 0.32 13.41 7.66
C SER A 3 0.22 12.19 8.57
N GLN A 4 -0.20 11.03 8.06
CA GLN A 4 -0.31 9.77 8.81
C GLN A 4 0.82 8.78 8.47
N LEU A 5 1.77 9.17 7.62
CA LEU A 5 2.83 8.27 7.15
C LEU A 5 4.05 8.23 8.07
N ALA A 6 4.33 9.31 8.80
CA ALA A 6 5.45 9.39 9.74
C ALA A 6 5.18 10.45 10.81
N ASP A 7 5.45 10.10 12.07
CA ASP A 7 5.33 11.01 13.20
C ASP A 7 6.59 11.89 13.32
N GLY A 8 6.42 13.14 13.77
CA GLY A 8 7.53 14.07 14.04
C GLY A 8 8.18 14.72 12.81
N CYS A 9 7.76 14.37 11.59
CA CYS A 9 8.24 14.98 10.35
C CYS A 9 7.29 16.06 9.81
N SER A 10 7.85 17.08 9.13
CA SER A 10 7.02 18.08 8.45
C SER A 10 6.27 17.46 7.27
N ASN A 11 5.04 17.91 7.00
CA ASN A 11 4.26 17.43 5.84
C ASN A 11 4.99 17.58 4.50
N LEU A 12 5.81 18.64 4.37
CA LEU A 12 6.62 18.86 3.17
C LEU A 12 7.71 17.80 3.01
N THR A 13 8.37 17.44 4.12
CA THR A 13 9.39 16.38 4.15
C THR A 13 8.75 15.04 3.79
N ILE A 14 7.65 14.69 4.46
CA ILE A 14 6.93 13.42 4.21
C ILE A 14 6.51 13.30 2.74
N HIS A 15 6.03 14.39 2.13
CA HIS A 15 5.64 14.37 0.72
C HIS A 15 6.82 14.07 -0.21
N LYS A 16 7.95 14.74 0.00
CA LYS A 16 9.16 14.56 -0.82
C LYS A 16 9.72 13.15 -0.68
N ASP A 17 9.79 12.63 0.53
CA ASP A 17 10.35 11.30 0.81
C ASP A 17 9.44 10.20 0.27
N PHE A 18 8.12 10.36 0.41
CA PHE A 18 7.16 9.44 -0.18
C PHE A 18 7.27 9.41 -1.71
N ASP A 19 7.33 10.57 -2.36
CA ASP A 19 7.46 10.65 -3.81
C ASP A 19 8.83 10.13 -4.29
N LEU A 20 9.87 10.23 -3.46
CA LEU A 20 11.16 9.58 -3.71
C LEU A 20 11.03 8.05 -3.67
N LEU A 21 10.36 7.49 -2.66
CA LEU A 21 10.11 6.05 -2.55
C LEU A 21 9.25 5.51 -3.71
N CYS A 22 8.27 6.30 -4.17
CA CYS A 22 7.50 5.94 -5.37
C CYS A 22 8.35 5.94 -6.64
N ARG A 23 9.19 6.96 -6.85
CA ARG A 23 10.11 7.02 -7.99
C ARG A 23 11.15 5.90 -7.96
N ALA A 24 11.59 5.51 -6.76
CA ALA A 24 12.48 4.38 -6.54
C ALA A 24 11.79 3.01 -6.71
N LYS A 25 10.47 2.97 -7.00
CA LYS A 25 9.66 1.75 -7.12
C LYS A 25 9.67 0.88 -5.84
N VAL A 26 9.79 1.51 -4.68
CA VAL A 26 9.65 0.84 -3.38
C VAL A 26 8.18 0.83 -2.93
N LEU A 27 7.47 1.91 -3.25
CA LEU A 27 6.05 2.10 -2.96
C LEU A 27 5.29 2.42 -4.25
N HIS A 28 4.06 1.96 -4.35
CA HIS A 28 3.11 2.47 -5.35
C HIS A 28 2.13 3.42 -4.69
N LYS A 29 1.66 4.42 -5.42
CA LYS A 29 0.60 5.33 -4.97
C LYS A 29 -0.68 5.00 -5.71
N VAL A 30 -1.65 4.44 -5.01
CA VAL A 30 -2.98 4.11 -5.56
C VAL A 30 -3.97 5.16 -5.04
N PRO A 31 -4.37 6.16 -5.84
CA PRO A 31 -5.26 7.21 -5.37
C PRO A 31 -6.69 6.68 -5.24
N ALA A 32 -7.44 7.23 -4.29
CA ALA A 32 -8.84 6.86 -4.10
C ALA A 32 -9.69 7.43 -5.26
N VAL A 33 -10.64 6.63 -5.76
CA VAL A 33 -11.57 7.03 -6.82
C VAL A 33 -12.98 7.11 -6.23
N LYS A 34 -13.70 8.21 -6.52
CA LYS A 34 -15.00 8.50 -5.88
C LYS A 34 -16.21 8.01 -6.69
N ILE A 35 -16.04 7.60 -7.95
CA ILE A 35 -17.14 7.17 -8.84
C ILE A 35 -16.66 6.04 -9.76
N VAL A 36 -17.42 4.95 -9.82
CA VAL A 36 -17.27 3.87 -10.80
C VAL A 36 -18.17 4.22 -11.99
N GLY A 37 -17.61 4.39 -13.20
CA GLY A 37 -18.39 4.58 -14.44
C GLY A 37 -18.07 5.80 -15.30
N LEU A 38 -17.22 6.73 -14.84
CA LEU A 38 -16.61 7.77 -15.68
C LEU A 38 -15.13 7.44 -15.94
N PRO A 39 -14.48 8.06 -16.96
CA PRO A 39 -13.05 7.87 -17.19
C PRO A 39 -12.30 8.05 -15.87
N LEU A 40 -11.58 7.01 -15.45
CA LEU A 40 -11.05 6.85 -14.10
C LEU A 40 -10.20 8.04 -13.62
N GLY A 41 -9.68 8.85 -14.55
CA GLY A 41 -8.94 10.10 -14.30
C GLY A 41 -9.74 11.24 -13.67
N VAL A 42 -11.06 11.32 -13.91
CA VAL A 42 -11.86 12.50 -13.53
C VAL A 42 -12.33 12.45 -12.08
N ALA A 43 -12.47 11.25 -11.50
CA ALA A 43 -12.98 11.05 -10.14
C ALA A 43 -11.87 10.75 -9.11
N ILE A 44 -10.61 11.04 -9.44
CA ILE A 44 -9.45 10.77 -8.57
C ILE A 44 -9.38 11.80 -7.43
N ASN A 45 -9.30 11.29 -6.21
CA ASN A 45 -8.91 12.08 -5.05
C ASN A 45 -7.42 11.88 -4.77
N SER A 46 -6.57 12.76 -5.27
CA SER A 46 -5.11 12.68 -5.08
C SER A 46 -4.63 12.85 -3.63
N LYS A 47 -5.49 13.37 -2.73
CA LYS A 47 -5.19 13.57 -1.30
C LYS A 47 -5.43 12.31 -0.47
N LYS A 48 -6.29 11.41 -0.94
CA LYS A 48 -6.56 10.10 -0.33
C LYS A 48 -5.96 9.02 -1.22
N PHE A 49 -5.06 8.23 -0.68
CA PHE A 49 -4.38 7.18 -1.43
C PHE A 49 -4.02 6.04 -0.50
N LYS A 50 -3.91 4.85 -1.08
CA LYS A 50 -3.23 3.70 -0.50
C LYS A 50 -1.80 3.67 -1.02
N SER A 51 -0.90 3.08 -0.23
CA SER A 51 0.49 2.90 -0.61
C SER A 51 0.98 1.47 -0.39
N PRO A 52 0.70 0.55 -1.32
CA PRO A 52 1.25 -0.79 -1.24
C PRO A 52 2.75 -0.79 -1.48
N LEU A 53 3.45 -1.71 -0.81
CA LEU A 53 4.86 -2.03 -1.08
C LEU A 53 5.01 -2.72 -2.45
N VAL A 54 6.18 -2.60 -3.06
CA VAL A 54 6.45 -3.27 -4.34
C VAL A 54 6.43 -4.80 -4.23
N GLU A 55 6.84 -5.35 -3.07
CA GLU A 55 6.93 -6.80 -2.87
C GLU A 55 6.28 -7.22 -1.54
N ILE A 56 5.45 -8.28 -1.57
CA ILE A 56 4.76 -8.79 -0.39
C ILE A 56 5.74 -9.28 0.69
N ARG A 57 6.91 -9.78 0.28
CA ARG A 57 7.95 -10.25 1.22
C ARG A 57 8.57 -9.13 2.03
N LEU A 58 8.62 -7.91 1.47
CA LEU A 58 9.06 -6.73 2.22
C LEU A 58 8.07 -6.43 3.36
N MET A 59 6.76 -6.53 3.09
CA MET A 59 5.73 -6.37 4.10
C MET A 59 5.79 -7.45 5.19
N GLN A 60 6.01 -8.71 4.79
CA GLN A 60 6.18 -9.83 5.73
C GLN A 60 7.37 -9.58 6.66
N ARG A 61 8.52 -9.19 6.11
CA ARG A 61 9.73 -8.88 6.92
C ARG A 61 9.50 -7.71 7.87
N LEU A 62 8.92 -6.62 7.40
CA LEU A 62 8.61 -5.45 8.24
C LEU A 62 7.58 -5.77 9.34
N SER A 63 6.66 -6.70 9.07
CA SER A 63 5.64 -7.12 10.03
C SER A 63 6.08 -8.28 10.93
N ASN A 64 7.35 -8.71 10.85
CA ASN A 64 7.87 -9.89 11.52
C ASN A 64 7.00 -11.14 11.32
N LEU A 65 6.44 -11.32 10.13
CA LEU A 65 5.63 -12.48 9.78
C LEU A 65 6.54 -13.58 9.21
N PRO A 66 6.63 -14.75 9.89
CA PRO A 66 7.34 -15.88 9.34
C PRO A 66 6.79 -16.29 7.98
N VAL A 67 7.68 -16.44 6.99
CA VAL A 67 7.33 -16.77 5.60
C VAL A 67 6.51 -18.07 5.49
N TYR A 68 6.68 -19.00 6.43
CA TYR A 68 5.97 -20.28 6.43
C TYR A 68 4.52 -20.18 6.92
N ILE A 69 4.12 -19.11 7.62
CA ILE A 69 2.77 -19.00 8.20
C ILE A 69 1.68 -19.01 7.13
N GLU A 70 1.94 -18.43 5.96
CA GLU A 70 0.98 -18.39 4.84
C GLU A 70 0.72 -19.78 4.24
N ILE A 71 1.65 -20.72 4.41
CA ILE A 71 1.54 -22.09 3.86
C ILE A 71 0.64 -22.95 4.76
N TRP A 72 0.61 -22.68 6.07
CA TRP A 72 -0.09 -23.50 7.07
C TRP A 72 -1.44 -22.94 7.51
N HIS A 73 -1.75 -21.68 7.20
CA HIS A 73 -3.02 -21.07 7.55
C HIS A 73 -4.04 -21.21 6.42
N GLU A 74 -5.11 -21.97 6.68
CA GLU A 74 -6.24 -22.11 5.75
C GLU A 74 -7.05 -20.80 5.61
N ASN A 75 -6.99 -19.91 6.61
CA ASN A 75 -7.70 -18.63 6.60
C ASN A 75 -6.71 -17.44 6.58
N LEU A 76 -6.31 -17.02 5.38
CA LEU A 76 -5.41 -15.90 5.14
C LEU A 76 -5.99 -14.56 5.65
N LEU A 77 -7.32 -14.40 5.69
CA LEU A 77 -7.97 -13.19 6.24
C LEU A 77 -7.78 -13.06 7.75
N ALA A 78 -7.56 -14.17 8.45
CA ALA A 78 -7.23 -14.16 9.88
C ALA A 78 -5.79 -13.67 10.13
N ILE A 79 -4.91 -13.77 9.14
CA ILE A 79 -3.51 -13.32 9.25
C ILE A 79 -3.44 -11.81 9.03
N TYR A 80 -2.86 -11.10 10.00
CA TYR A 80 -2.64 -9.65 9.93
C TYR A 80 -3.90 -8.86 9.53
N ARG A 81 -5.08 -9.35 9.91
CA ARG A 81 -6.41 -8.82 9.58
C ARG A 81 -6.64 -8.65 8.07
N GLY A 82 -6.13 -9.57 7.26
CA GLY A 82 -6.29 -9.58 5.80
C GLY A 82 -5.39 -8.59 5.04
N LYS A 83 -4.54 -7.82 5.73
CA LYS A 83 -3.67 -6.84 5.09
C LYS A 83 -2.65 -7.47 4.13
N LEU A 84 -2.19 -8.70 4.40
CA LEU A 84 -1.33 -9.45 3.47
C LEU A 84 -2.07 -9.81 2.19
N SER A 85 -3.31 -10.29 2.30
CA SER A 85 -4.16 -10.59 1.14
C SER A 85 -4.44 -9.32 0.34
N GLU A 86 -4.72 -8.20 1.03
CA GLU A 86 -4.94 -6.89 0.41
C GLU A 86 -3.69 -6.40 -0.36
N GLN A 87 -2.50 -6.61 0.20
CA GLN A 87 -1.23 -6.27 -0.42
C GLN A 87 -0.93 -7.14 -1.65
N PHE A 88 -1.25 -8.44 -1.59
CA PHE A 88 -1.12 -9.35 -2.72
C PHE A 88 -2.01 -8.93 -3.89
N VAL A 89 -3.30 -8.67 -3.62
CA VAL A 89 -4.25 -8.24 -4.65
C VAL A 89 -3.84 -6.90 -5.27
N ASP A 90 -3.36 -5.95 -4.47
CA ASP A 90 -2.83 -4.68 -4.99
C ASP A 90 -1.68 -4.90 -5.98
N GLN A 91 -0.79 -5.87 -5.73
CA GLN A 91 0.34 -6.18 -6.60
C GLN A 91 -0.10 -6.81 -7.91
N GLU A 92 -1.01 -7.77 -7.87
CA GLU A 92 -1.56 -8.41 -9.06
C GLU A 92 -2.31 -7.42 -9.96
N LEU A 93 -2.95 -6.40 -9.38
CA LEU A 93 -3.64 -5.34 -10.14
C LEU A 93 -2.70 -4.27 -10.73
N LEU A 94 -1.43 -4.23 -10.31
CA LEU A 94 -0.42 -3.30 -10.81
C LEU A 94 0.41 -3.88 -11.97
N ILE A 95 0.28 -5.18 -12.26
CA ILE A 95 0.89 -5.89 -13.40
C ILE A 95 0.06 -5.67 -14.66
#